data_AF-C2KVX9-F1
#
_entry.id   AF-C2KVX9-F1
#
_cell.length_a   1.000
_cell.length_b   1.000
_cell.length_c   1.000
_cell.angle_alpha   90.00
_cell.angle_beta   90.00
_cell.angle_gamma   90.00
#
_symmetry.space_group_name_H-M   'P 1'
#
loop_
_entity.id
_entity.type
_entity.pdbx_description
1 polymer ?
#
loop_
_entity_poly.entity_id
_entity_poly.type
_entity_poly.pdbx_seq_one_letter_code
_entity_poly.pdbx_strand_id
1 'polypeptide(L)'
;MESEDEFVGFISGIISQDHDLEYLILDSFLKLASLEGKPIGDCVRKLDALSEKYKINIISSLSMDKEDVPLELRDHIAIAL
;
A
#
# COMPACT_ATOMS: atom_id res chain seq x y z
N MET A 1 -4.35 7.16 12.41
CA MET A 1 -4.14 5.72 12.16
C MET A 1 -2.99 5.29 13.03
N GLU A 2 -3.26 4.42 13.98
CA GLU A 2 -2.27 3.97 14.96
C GLU A 2 -1.62 2.64 14.55
N SER A 3 -2.17 1.96 13.53
CA SER A 3 -1.69 0.67 13.02
C SER A 3 -1.91 0.49 11.51
N GLU A 4 -1.21 -0.49 10.92
CA GLU A 4 -1.42 -0.91 9.54
C GLU A 4 -2.83 -1.48 9.30
N ASP A 5 -3.47 -2.08 10.31
CA ASP A 5 -4.82 -2.63 10.19
C ASP A 5 -5.87 -1.52 10.08
N GLU A 6 -5.72 -0.43 10.82
CA GLU A 6 -6.57 0.76 10.66
C GLU A 6 -6.39 1.39 9.27
N PHE A 7 -5.15 1.41 8.77
CA PHE A 7 -4.86 1.89 7.42
C PHE A 7 -5.56 1.05 6.35
N VAL A 8 -5.38 -0.27 6.39
CA VAL A 8 -6.04 -1.20 5.46
C VAL A 8 -7.56 -1.11 5.58
N GLY A 9 -8.09 -0.99 6.80
CA GLY A 9 -9.53 -0.81 7.04
C GLY A 9 -10.08 0.46 6.40
N PHE A 10 -9.36 1.57 6.49
CA PHE A 10 -9.73 2.82 5.81
C PHE A 10 -9.69 2.69 4.30
N ILE A 11 -8.66 2.06 3.73
CA ILE A 11 -8.57 1.80 2.29
C ILE A 11 -9.75 0.93 1.84
N SER A 12 -10.07 -0.14 2.57
CA SER A 12 -11.25 -0.97 2.31
C SER A 12 -12.55 -0.15 2.38
N GLY A 13 -12.63 0.82 3.28
CA GLY A 13 -13.74 1.75 3.37
C GLY A 13 -13.91 2.58 2.11
N ILE A 14 -12.83 3.19 1.61
CA ILE A 14 -12.82 3.95 0.34
C ILE A 14 -13.31 3.07 -0.81
N ILE A 15 -12.69 1.90 -0.99
CA ILE A 15 -13.02 0.96 -2.07
C ILE A 15 -14.48 0.51 -1.99
N SER A 16 -15.04 0.37 -0.78
CA SER A 16 -16.43 -0.05 -0.61
C SER A 16 -17.47 1.00 -1.02
N GLN A 17 -17.09 2.27 -1.09
CA GLN A 17 -18.01 3.38 -1.38
C GLN A 17 -17.97 3.79 -2.86
N ASP A 18 -16.91 3.44 -3.59
CA ASP A 18 -16.68 3.85 -4.96
C ASP A 18 -16.59 2.61 -5.87
N HIS A 19 -17.61 2.40 -6.69
CA HIS A 19 -17.75 1.20 -7.54
C HIS A 19 -16.95 1.29 -8.85
N ASP A 20 -16.52 2.50 -9.23
CA ASP A 20 -15.76 2.78 -10.45
C ASP A 20 -14.32 3.23 -10.16
N LEU A 21 -13.87 3.06 -8.93
CA LEU A 21 -12.49 3.33 -8.52
C LEU A 21 -11.50 2.42 -9.29
N GLU A 22 -10.74 3.01 -10.21
CA GLU A 22 -9.70 2.30 -10.97
C GLU A 22 -8.30 2.41 -10.36
N TYR A 23 -8.01 3.54 -9.69
CA TYR A 23 -6.67 3.85 -9.16
C TYR A 23 -6.76 4.44 -7.76
N LEU A 24 -5.87 3.99 -6.88
CA LEU A 24 -5.66 4.54 -5.56
C LEU A 24 -4.17 4.89 -5.40
N ILE A 25 -3.86 6.18 -5.29
CA ILE A 25 -2.48 6.67 -5.15
C ILE A 25 -2.24 7.03 -3.68
N LEU A 26 -1.26 6.37 -3.07
CA LEU A 26 -0.88 6.55 -1.68
C LEU A 26 0.45 7.31 -1.61
N ASP A 27 0.37 8.61 -1.34
CA ASP A 27 1.55 9.44 -1.09
C ASP A 27 2.07 9.23 0.34
N SER A 28 3.39 9.17 0.52
CA SER A 28 4.02 8.95 1.82
C SER A 28 3.47 7.72 2.57
N PHE A 29 3.37 6.57 1.87
CA PHE A 29 2.71 5.36 2.37
C PHE A 29 3.15 4.96 3.79
N LEU A 30 4.46 4.95 4.05
CA LEU A 30 5.01 4.54 5.35
C LEU A 30 4.45 5.37 6.51
N LYS A 31 4.25 6.67 6.28
CA LYS A 31 3.67 7.58 7.26
C LYS A 31 2.16 7.36 7.41
N LEU A 32 1.44 7.20 6.30
CA LEU A 32 0.00 6.95 6.33
C LEU A 32 -0.36 5.64 7.05
N ALA A 33 0.44 4.59 6.81
CA ALA A 33 0.24 3.27 7.39
C ALA A 33 0.86 3.10 8.78
N SER A 34 1.53 4.13 9.33
CA SER A 34 2.25 4.06 10.61
C SER A 34 3.33 2.97 10.64
N LEU A 35 4.05 2.82 9.52
CA LEU A 35 5.07 1.80 9.24
C LEU A 35 6.50 2.34 9.09
N GLU A 36 6.75 3.63 9.37
CA GLU A 36 8.11 4.18 9.38
C GLU A 36 9.03 3.36 10.31
N GLY A 37 10.10 2.78 9.75
CA GLY A 37 11.05 1.93 10.48
C GLY A 37 10.53 0.55 10.87
N LYS A 38 9.40 0.09 10.31
CA LYS A 38 8.77 -1.21 10.61
C LYS A 38 8.73 -2.11 9.37
N PRO A 39 8.59 -3.44 9.54
CA PRO A 39 8.31 -4.34 8.41
C PRO A 39 7.02 -3.94 7.70
N ILE A 40 7.02 -3.93 6.37
CA ILE A 40 5.87 -3.50 5.55
C ILE A 40 5.15 -4.65 4.82
N GLY A 41 5.72 -5.86 4.84
CA GLY A 41 5.27 -6.97 4.01
C GLY A 41 3.81 -7.39 4.26
N ASP A 42 3.37 -7.42 5.52
CA ASP A 42 1.98 -7.78 5.85
C ASP A 42 0.97 -6.76 5.32
N CYS A 43 1.23 -5.46 5.52
CA CYS A 43 0.39 -4.41 4.98
C CYS A 43 0.34 -4.45 3.44
N VAL A 44 1.48 -4.61 2.77
CA VAL A 44 1.52 -4.68 1.30
C VAL A 44 0.77 -5.90 0.78
N ARG A 45 0.91 -7.08 1.40
CA ARG A 45 0.11 -8.28 1.04
C ARG A 45 -1.39 -8.05 1.19
N LYS A 46 -1.82 -7.37 2.25
CA LYS A 46 -3.25 -7.02 2.45
C LYS A 46 -3.75 -6.08 1.35
N LEU A 47 -2.96 -5.07 0.99
CA LEU A 47 -3.31 -4.14 -0.10
C LEU A 47 -3.33 -4.85 -1.45
N ASP A 48 -2.38 -5.74 -1.73
CA ASP A 48 -2.32 -6.50 -2.97
C ASP A 48 -3.54 -7.43 -3.12
N ALA A 49 -3.95 -8.09 -2.03
CA ALA A 49 -5.19 -8.86 -2.01
C ALA A 49 -6.45 -8.02 -2.27
N LEU A 50 -6.49 -6.76 -1.79
CA LEU A 50 -7.58 -5.82 -2.10
C LEU A 50 -7.53 -5.39 -3.56
N SER A 51 -6.34 -5.05 -4.06
CA SER A 51 -6.05 -4.69 -5.45
C SER A 51 -6.60 -5.75 -6.42
N GLU A 52 -6.23 -7.01 -6.20
CA GLU A 52 -6.71 -8.14 -7.02
C GLU A 52 -8.22 -8.37 -6.90
N LYS A 53 -8.75 -8.38 -5.67
CA LYS A 53 -10.16 -8.70 -5.41
C LYS A 53 -11.11 -7.69 -6.04
N TYR A 54 -10.76 -6.40 -5.95
CA TYR A 54 -11.60 -5.30 -6.43
C TYR A 54 -11.17 -4.80 -7.81
N LYS A 55 -10.10 -5.36 -8.39
CA LYS A 55 -9.54 -4.99 -9.71
C LYS A 55 -9.17 -3.52 -9.80
N ILE A 56 -8.56 -3.00 -8.74
CA ILE A 56 -8.11 -1.60 -8.64
C ILE A 56 -6.59 -1.56 -8.68
N ASN A 57 -6.00 -0.48 -9.18
CA ASN A 57 -4.55 -0.30 -9.17
C ASN A 57 -4.15 0.53 -7.94
N ILE A 58 -3.54 -0.11 -6.94
CA ILE A 58 -2.98 0.59 -5.78
C ILE A 58 -1.53 0.95 -6.06
N ILE A 59 -1.23 2.24 -6.14
CA ILE A 59 0.11 2.78 -6.40
C ILE A 59 0.59 3.49 -5.14
N SER A 60 1.73 3.09 -4.60
CA SER A 60 2.25 3.63 -3.35
C SER A 60 3.63 4.23 -3.53
N SER A 61 3.84 5.43 -3.02
CA SER A 61 5.17 6.03 -2.92
C SER A 61 5.83 5.63 -1.60
N LEU A 62 7.10 5.21 -1.69
CA LEU A 62 7.91 4.78 -0.55
C LEU A 62 9.08 5.74 -0.40
N SER A 63 9.19 6.37 0.76
CA SER A 63 10.39 7.11 1.17
C SER A 63 11.39 6.13 1.78
N MET A 64 11.92 5.24 0.96
CA MET A 64 12.86 4.19 1.34
C MET A 64 13.84 3.94 0.19
N ASP A 65 15.11 3.71 0.51
CA ASP A 65 16.12 3.38 -0.49
C ASP A 65 15.83 2.01 -1.11
N LYS A 66 16.12 1.84 -2.40
CA LYS A 66 15.84 0.61 -3.15
C LYS A 66 16.45 -0.65 -2.51
N GLU A 67 17.59 -0.47 -1.84
CA GLU A 67 18.34 -1.54 -1.18
C GLU A 67 17.61 -2.07 0.05
N ASP A 68 16.86 -1.20 0.74
CA ASP A 68 16.10 -1.51 1.94
C ASP A 68 14.73 -2.13 1.65
N VAL A 69 14.27 -2.06 0.39
CA VAL A 69 12.98 -2.66 0.02
C VAL A 69 13.06 -4.19 0.12
N PRO A 70 12.16 -4.82 0.90
CA PRO A 70 12.13 -6.28 1.05
C PRO A 70 12.12 -6.99 -0.30
N LEU A 71 12.92 -8.06 -0.42
CA LEU A 71 13.05 -8.86 -1.65
C LEU A 71 11.69 -9.31 -2.21
N GLU A 72 10.77 -9.69 -1.33
CA GLU A 72 9.41 -10.13 -1.66
C GLU A 72 8.55 -9.05 -2.33
N LEU A 73 8.91 -7.77 -2.22
CA LEU A 73 8.15 -6.65 -2.79
C LEU A 73 8.78 -6.09 -4.07
N ARG A 74 9.98 -6.56 -4.44
CA ARG A 74 10.74 -5.98 -5.56
C ARG A 74 10.06 -6.13 -6.91
N ASP A 75 9.26 -7.18 -7.08
CA ASP A 75 8.49 -7.41 -8.30
C ASP A 75 7.31 -6.44 -8.47
N HIS A 76 6.89 -5.77 -7.38
CA HIS A 76 5.80 -4.80 -7.36
C HIS A 76 6.29 -3.33 -7.41
N ILE A 77 7.60 -3.08 -7.57
CA ILE A 77 8.18 -1.72 -7.59
C ILE A 77 8.19 -1.16 -9.01
N ALA A 78 7.40 -0.12 -9.27
CA ALA A 78 7.51 0.73 -10.47
C ALA A 78 8.34 2.00 -10.18
N ILE A 79 9.67 1.86 -10.29
CA ILE A 79 10.71 2.91 -10.43
C ILE A 79 10.86 3.96 -9.29
N ALA A 80 12.10 4.05 -8.79
CA ALA A 80 12.62 5.09 -7.91
C ALA A 80 13.25 6.23 -8.72
N LEU A 81 12.96 7.49 -8.35
CA LEU A 81 13.60 8.72 -8.85
C LEU A 81 14.23 9.47 -7.67
#